data_AF-A0A955Z7Y6-F1
#
_entry.id   AF-A0A955Z7Y6-F1
#
_cell.length_a   1.000
_cell.length_b   1.000
_cell.length_c   1.000
_cell.angle_alpha   90.00
_cell.angle_beta   90.00
_cell.angle_gamma   90.00
#
_symmetry.space_group_name_H-M   'P 1'
#
loop_
_entity.id
_entity.type
_entity.pdbx_description
1 polymer ?
#
loop_
_entity_poly.entity_id
_entity_poly.type
_entity_poly.pdbx_seq_one_letter_code
_entity_poly.pdbx_strand_id
1 'polypeptide(L)'
;AGELGNELFVARTAWNAIVDNMAELDFKPTIERACVATEGKTVLAEACIRTVSKAMELAGGGAFFRKSGIERLMRDVRGAQYHPLQAKRQHVFTGRAALGLEPM
;
A
#
# COMPACT_ATOMS: atom_id res chain seq x y z
N ALA A 1 -19.96 -1.89 -4.63
CA ALA A 1 -19.62 -2.40 -3.29
C ALA A 1 -18.59 -3.54 -3.32
N GLY A 2 -18.75 -4.56 -4.18
CA GLY A 2 -17.79 -5.67 -4.28
C GLY A 2 -16.34 -5.25 -4.57
N GLU A 3 -16.12 -4.36 -5.54
CA GLU A 3 -14.78 -3.83 -5.86
C GLU A 3 -14.10 -3.16 -4.67
N LEU A 4 -14.84 -2.37 -3.87
CA LEU A 4 -14.32 -1.77 -2.64
C LEU A 4 -13.87 -2.85 -1.65
N GLY A 5 -14.68 -3.89 -1.46
CA GLY A 5 -14.35 -5.02 -0.61
C GLY A 5 -13.06 -5.73 -1.05
N ASN A 6 -12.89 -5.94 -2.36
CA ASN A 6 -11.69 -6.55 -2.91
C ASN A 6 -10.44 -5.70 -2.67
N GLU A 7 -10.50 -4.39 -2.93
CA GLU A 7 -9.35 -3.51 -2.70
C GLU A 7 -8.98 -3.42 -1.22
N LEU A 8 -9.97 -3.40 -0.34
CA LEU A 8 -9.73 -3.43 1.10
C LEU A 8 -9.12 -4.76 1.56
N PHE A 9 -9.55 -5.88 0.96
CA PHE A 9 -8.95 -7.18 1.21
C PHE A 9 -7.48 -7.24 0.77
N VAL A 10 -7.16 -6.69 -0.40
CA VAL A 10 -5.77 -6.59 -0.89
C VAL A 10 -4.93 -5.73 0.06
N ALA A 11 -5.45 -4.57 0.49
CA ALA A 11 -4.76 -3.70 1.45
C ALA A 11 -4.47 -4.43 2.77
N ARG A 12 -5.45 -5.12 3.34
CA ARG A 12 -5.26 -5.88 4.59
C ARG A 12 -4.27 -7.02 4.43
N THR A 13 -4.32 -7.73 3.32
CA THR A 13 -3.37 -8.82 3.02
C THR A 13 -1.94 -8.30 2.94
N ALA A 14 -1.72 -7.19 2.23
CA ALA A 14 -0.42 -6.57 2.14
C ALA A 14 0.08 -6.06 3.51
N TRP A 15 -0.79 -5.45 4.32
CA TRP A 15 -0.45 -5.04 5.68
C TRP A 15 -0.04 -6.22 6.57
N ASN A 16 -0.82 -7.30 6.57
CA ASN A 16 -0.52 -8.48 7.36
C ASN A 16 0.82 -9.09 6.94
N ALA A 17 1.10 -9.18 5.64
CA ALA A 17 2.40 -9.66 5.15
C ALA A 17 3.57 -8.81 5.66
N ILE A 18 3.42 -7.48 5.76
CA ILE A 18 4.45 -6.60 6.33
C ILE A 18 4.63 -6.87 7.84
N VAL A 19 3.52 -6.98 8.59
CA VAL A 19 3.54 -7.22 10.03
C VAL A 19 4.15 -8.58 10.36
N ASP A 20 3.71 -9.64 9.68
CA ASP A 20 4.24 -10.99 9.85
C ASP A 20 5.74 -11.03 9.52
N ASN A 21 6.18 -10.27 8.51
CA ASN A 21 7.59 -10.11 8.15
C ASN A 21 8.43 -9.37 9.20
N MET A 22 7.82 -8.69 10.17
CA MET A 22 8.55 -8.12 11.32
C MET A 22 8.77 -9.14 12.44
N ALA A 23 8.08 -10.28 12.43
CA ALA A 23 8.23 -11.35 13.42
C ALA A 23 8.29 -10.84 14.87
N GLU A 24 7.35 -9.97 15.26
CA GLU A 24 7.33 -9.34 16.61
C GLU A 24 8.65 -8.65 16.99
N LEU A 25 9.29 -8.02 16.00
CA LEU A 25 10.61 -7.38 16.10
C LEU A 25 11.79 -8.34 16.26
N ASP A 26 11.57 -9.66 16.23
CA ASP A 26 12.60 -10.70 16.22
C ASP A 26 12.92 -11.14 14.78
N PHE A 27 13.56 -10.26 14.02
CA PHE A 27 13.96 -10.54 12.64
C PHE A 27 15.41 -10.13 12.36
N LYS A 28 16.02 -10.81 11.38
CA LYS A 28 17.29 -10.38 10.79
C LYS A 28 17.02 -9.54 9.55
N PRO A 29 17.71 -8.42 9.34
CA PRO A 29 17.55 -7.60 8.14
C PRO A 29 18.21 -8.31 6.94
N THR A 30 17.43 -9.11 6.20
CA THR A 30 17.87 -9.75 4.96
C THR A 30 17.26 -9.05 3.74
N ILE A 31 17.81 -9.32 2.55
CA ILE A 31 17.29 -8.76 1.29
C ILE A 31 15.86 -9.21 1.06
N GLU A 32 15.55 -10.48 1.33
CA GLU A 32 14.21 -11.05 1.14
C GLU A 32 13.18 -10.32 2.02
N ARG A 33 13.52 -10.08 3.30
CA ARG A 33 12.63 -9.33 4.20
C ARG A 33 12.50 -7.87 3.79
N ALA A 34 13.56 -7.25 3.27
CA ALA A 34 13.50 -5.91 2.71
C ALA A 34 12.61 -5.84 1.46
N CYS A 35 12.66 -6.86 0.58
CA CYS A 35 11.76 -6.98 -0.56
C CYS A 35 10.30 -7.05 -0.10
N VAL A 36 9.96 -7.93 0.85
CA VAL A 36 8.59 -8.05 1.38
C VAL A 36 8.10 -6.73 1.97
N ALA A 37 8.91 -6.08 2.81
CA ALA A 37 8.53 -4.81 3.44
C ALA A 37 8.28 -3.70 2.40
N THR A 38 9.15 -3.58 1.40
CA THR A 38 9.06 -2.51 0.39
C THR A 38 7.98 -2.78 -0.64
N GLU A 39 7.81 -4.02 -1.10
CA GLU A 39 6.69 -4.46 -1.96
C GLU A 39 5.36 -4.24 -1.26
N GLY A 40 5.24 -4.75 -0.03
CA GLY A 40 4.05 -4.61 0.78
C GLY A 40 3.66 -3.15 0.93
N LYS A 41 4.61 -2.25 1.19
CA LYS A 41 4.37 -0.81 1.30
C LYS A 41 3.80 -0.22 0.00
N THR A 42 4.33 -0.59 -1.16
CA THR A 42 3.83 -0.11 -2.46
C THR A 42 2.41 -0.63 -2.72
N VAL A 43 2.22 -1.95 -2.61
CA VAL A 43 0.92 -2.61 -2.85
C VAL A 43 -0.16 -2.09 -1.90
N LEU A 44 0.17 -1.96 -0.62
CA LEU A 44 -0.73 -1.42 0.42
C LEU A 44 -1.17 0.00 0.07
N ALA A 45 -0.23 0.88 -0.27
CA ALA A 45 -0.54 2.27 -0.60
C ALA A 45 -1.49 2.37 -1.80
N GLU A 46 -1.22 1.61 -2.87
CA GLU A 46 -2.06 1.60 -4.06
C GLU A 46 -3.46 1.02 -3.79
N ALA A 47 -3.54 -0.08 -3.05
CA ALA A 47 -4.81 -0.71 -2.68
C ALA A 47 -5.67 0.20 -1.78
N CYS A 48 -5.05 0.92 -0.84
CA CYS A 48 -5.75 1.91 -0.02
C CYS A 48 -6.29 3.08 -0.88
N ILE A 49 -5.51 3.58 -1.84
CA ILE A 49 -5.97 4.62 -2.79
C ILE A 49 -7.17 4.11 -3.61
N ARG A 50 -7.10 2.89 -4.14
CA ARG A 50 -8.20 2.28 -4.90
C ARG A 50 -9.43 2.07 -4.03
N THR A 51 -9.26 1.62 -2.78
CA THR A 51 -10.34 1.43 -1.80
C THR A 51 -11.11 2.73 -1.59
N VAL A 52 -10.42 3.83 -1.28
CA VAL A 52 -11.09 5.12 -1.03
C VAL A 52 -11.68 5.70 -2.31
N SER A 53 -11.03 5.49 -3.47
CA SER A 53 -11.60 5.90 -4.76
C SER A 53 -12.93 5.19 -5.03
N LYS A 54 -13.03 3.89 -4.73
CA LYS A 54 -14.28 3.12 -4.85
C LYS A 54 -15.32 3.52 -3.80
N ALA A 55 -14.90 3.97 -2.62
CA ALA A 55 -15.80 4.54 -1.63
C ALA A 55 -16.42 5.86 -2.12
N MET A 56 -15.62 6.73 -2.76
CA MET A 56 -16.10 7.97 -3.36
C MET A 56 -17.09 7.69 -4.50
N GLU A 57 -16.77 6.74 -5.38
CA GLU A 57 -17.67 6.32 -6.48
C GLU A 57 -19.02 5.83 -5.93
N LEU A 58 -19.01 4.96 -4.92
CA LEU A 58 -20.20 4.38 -4.33
C LEU A 58 -21.09 5.41 -3.61
N ALA A 59 -20.48 6.40 -2.95
CA ALA A 59 -21.20 7.46 -2.25
C ALA A 59 -21.65 8.62 -3.16
N GLY A 60 -21.22 8.63 -4.42
CA GLY A 60 -21.56 9.66 -5.41
C GLY A 60 -21.11 11.08 -4.99
N GLY A 61 -21.81 12.09 -5.50
CA GLY A 61 -21.47 13.50 -5.22
C GLY A 61 -21.44 13.86 -3.73
N GLY A 62 -22.18 13.12 -2.91
CA GLY A 62 -22.19 13.26 -1.44
C GLY A 62 -20.81 13.12 -0.79
N ALA A 63 -19.93 12.31 -1.40
CA ALA A 63 -18.58 12.03 -0.89
C ALA A 63 -17.66 13.25 -0.85
N PHE A 64 -17.94 14.28 -1.65
CA PHE A 64 -17.14 15.51 -1.70
C PHE A 64 -17.44 16.50 -0.57
N PHE A 65 -18.60 16.37 0.08
CA PHE A 65 -18.93 17.26 1.19
C PHE A 65 -18.12 16.85 2.42
N ARG A 66 -17.55 17.85 3.11
CA ARG A 66 -16.78 17.66 4.35
C ARG A 66 -17.55 16.85 5.41
N LYS A 67 -18.89 16.99 5.47
CA LYS A 67 -19.75 16.25 6.40
C LYS A 67 -19.67 14.73 6.20
N SER A 68 -19.36 14.25 5.00
CA SER A 68 -19.19 12.81 4.72
C SER A 68 -17.88 12.24 5.28
N GLY A 69 -16.83 13.06 5.37
CA GLY A 69 -15.48 12.64 5.75
C GLY A 69 -14.71 11.82 4.69
N ILE A 70 -15.35 11.33 3.62
CA ILE A 70 -14.71 10.47 2.62
C ILE A 70 -13.66 11.25 1.81
N GLU A 71 -13.94 12.51 1.47
CA GLU A 71 -12.98 13.40 0.81
C GLU A 71 -11.66 13.54 1.59
N ARG A 72 -11.75 13.58 2.93
CA ARG A 72 -10.57 13.67 3.79
C ARG A 72 -9.74 12.40 3.72
N LEU A 73 -10.39 11.22 3.80
CA LEU A 73 -9.70 9.94 3.62
C LEU A 73 -8.98 9.88 2.28
N MET A 74 -9.58 10.41 1.20
CA MET A 74 -8.97 10.42 -0.13
C MET A 74 -7.73 11.32 -0.17
N ARG A 75 -7.81 12.52 0.42
CA ARG A 75 -6.66 13.43 0.50
C ARG A 75 -5.53 12.83 1.34
N ASP A 76 -5.86 12.26 2.49
CA ASP A 76 -4.89 11.72 3.43
C ASP A 76 -4.17 10.51 2.82
N VAL A 77 -4.91 9.56 2.23
CA VAL A 77 -4.32 8.34 1.63
C VAL A 77 -3.43 8.65 0.42
N ARG A 78 -3.75 9.70 -0.36
CA ARG A 78 -2.91 10.16 -1.47
C ARG A 78 -1.51 10.58 -1.00
N GLY A 79 -1.37 11.00 0.26
CA GLY A 79 -0.10 11.31 0.91
C GLY A 79 0.91 10.16 0.88
N ALA A 80 0.46 8.91 0.87
CA ALA A 80 1.33 7.72 0.88
C ALA A 80 2.31 7.65 -0.31
N GLN A 81 1.95 8.27 -1.45
CA GLN A 81 2.79 8.31 -2.64
C GLN A 81 4.07 9.15 -2.45
N TYR A 82 4.07 10.07 -1.48
CA TYR A 82 5.18 10.98 -1.21
C TYR A 82 6.14 10.49 -0.13
N HIS A 83 5.93 9.28 0.40
CA HIS A 83 6.86 8.64 1.33
C HIS A 83 8.23 8.34 0.65
N PRO A 84 9.38 8.43 1.35
CA PRO A 84 10.73 8.42 0.77
C PRO A 84 11.03 7.39 -0.34
N LEU A 85 10.62 6.13 -0.18
CA LEU A 85 10.78 5.12 -1.22
C LEU A 85 9.53 5.09 -2.13
N GLN A 86 9.65 5.72 -3.30
CA GLN A 86 8.60 5.73 -4.32
C GLN A 86 8.50 4.38 -5.07
N ALA A 87 7.31 4.05 -5.58
CA ALA A 87 7.01 2.76 -6.22
C ALA A 87 8.01 2.37 -7.32
N LYS A 88 8.34 3.29 -8.23
CA LYS A 88 9.31 3.01 -9.31
C LYS A 88 10.70 2.61 -8.80
N ARG A 89 11.18 3.26 -7.72
CA ARG A 89 12.46 2.89 -7.10
C ARG A 89 12.36 1.52 -6.43
N GLN A 90 11.25 1.25 -5.76
CA GLN A 90 10.98 -0.05 -5.16
C GLN A 90 10.94 -1.17 -6.22
N HIS A 91 10.30 -0.96 -7.38
CA HIS A 91 10.28 -1.96 -8.46
C HIS A 91 11.67 -2.27 -9.01
N VAL A 92 12.56 -1.27 -9.11
CA VAL A 92 13.95 -1.51 -9.50
C VAL A 92 14.68 -2.31 -8.42
N PHE A 93 14.50 -1.95 -7.15
CA PHE A 93 15.10 -2.66 -6.02
C PHE A 93 14.72 -4.15 -6.02
N THR A 94 13.42 -4.47 -6.08
CA THR A 94 12.99 -5.88 -6.03
C THR A 94 13.17 -6.63 -7.34
N GLY A 95 13.08 -5.94 -8.48
CA GLY A 95 13.41 -6.54 -9.77
C GLY A 95 14.87 -7.00 -9.85
N ARG A 96 15.81 -6.22 -9.30
CA ARG A 96 17.22 -6.61 -9.21
C ARG A 96 17.42 -7.79 -8.25
N ALA A 97 16.82 -7.72 -7.06
CA ALA A 97 16.88 -8.80 -6.08
C ALA A 97 16.35 -10.14 -6.65
N ALA A 98 15.23 -10.11 -7.38
CA ALA A 98 14.64 -11.30 -8.00
C ALA A 98 15.54 -11.93 -9.08
N LEU A 99 16.43 -11.14 -9.70
CA LEU A 99 17.41 -11.60 -10.69
C LEU A 99 18.74 -12.03 -10.04
N GLY A 100 18.84 -12.05 -8.71
CA GLY A 100 20.08 -12.35 -7.99
C GLY A 100 21.14 -11.25 -8.09
N LEU A 101 20.74 -10.03 -8.47
CA LEU A 101 21.61 -8.86 -8.54
C LEU A 101 21.58 -8.08 -7.22
N GLU A 102 22.64 -7.33 -6.94
CA GLU A 102 22.67 -6.42 -5.80
C GLU A 102 21.51 -5.40 -5.88
N PRO A 103 20.60 -5.37 -4.89
CA PRO A 103 19.57 -4.35 -4.78
C PRO A 103 20.29 -3.04 -4.44
N MET A 104 20.11 -2.00 -5.26
CA MET A 104 20.88 -0.75 -5.20
C MET A 104 21.02 -0.15 -3.79
#